data_AF-A0A4D6M8F2-F1
#
_entry.id   AF-A0A4D6M8F2-F1
#
_cell.length_a   1.000
_cell.length_b   1.000
_cell.length_c   1.000
_cell.angle_alpha   90.00
_cell.angle_beta   90.00
_cell.angle_gamma   90.00
#
_symmetry.space_group_name_H-M   'P 1'
#
loop_
_entity.id
_entity.type
_entity.pdbx_description
1 polymer ?
#
loop_
_entity_poly.entity_id
_entity_poly.type
_entity_poly.pdbx_seq_one_letter_code
_entity_poly.pdbx_strand_id
1 'polypeptide(L)'
;MLSNGATFDYSSARFSLEAIDFNHSKTVVLLLHARGFYHYLCHDNLYLGMDLHTMTNVLRCVNNDDSTTTEVDHHGDIVAFTFQDSVLDKISHFVLWLMDVERKPI
;
A
#
# COMPACT_ATOMS: atom_id res chain seq x y z
N MET A 1 15.57 11.63 7.46
CA MET A 1 15.41 10.27 6.90
C MET A 1 13.99 9.84 7.25
N LEU A 2 13.18 9.38 6.28
CA LEU A 2 11.83 8.90 6.57
C LEU A 2 11.90 7.67 7.46
N SER A 3 10.95 7.51 8.38
CA SER A 3 10.79 6.25 9.09
C SER A 3 10.43 5.14 8.09
N ASN A 4 10.72 3.90 8.45
CA ASN A 4 10.36 2.77 7.59
C ASN A 4 8.86 2.46 7.65
N GLY A 5 8.13 2.96 8.65
CA GLY A 5 6.69 2.74 8.76
C GLY A 5 5.89 3.83 8.06
N ALA A 6 4.83 3.44 7.35
CA ALA A 6 3.86 4.38 6.82
C ALA A 6 2.43 3.93 7.13
N THR A 7 1.54 4.90 7.24
CA THR A 7 0.10 4.69 7.40
C THR A 7 -0.57 4.79 6.04
N PHE A 8 -1.32 3.76 5.68
CA PHE A 8 -2.09 3.67 4.45
C PHE A 8 -3.57 3.84 4.78
N ASP A 9 -4.22 4.81 4.14
CA ASP A 9 -5.63 5.12 4.27
C ASP A 9 -6.33 4.82 2.92
N TYR A 10 -7.25 3.86 2.97
CA TYR A 10 -8.11 3.48 1.85
C TYR A 10 -9.52 3.95 2.13
N SER A 11 -10.14 4.56 1.13
CA SER A 11 -11.54 4.97 1.15
C SER A 11 -12.14 4.81 -0.23
N SER A 12 -13.46 4.78 -0.35
CA SER A 12 -14.14 4.66 -1.65
C SER A 12 -13.74 5.73 -2.69
N ALA A 13 -13.18 6.86 -2.27
CA ALA A 13 -12.78 7.97 -3.15
C ALA A 13 -11.26 8.07 -3.42
N ARG A 14 -10.42 7.55 -2.53
CA ARG A 14 -8.96 7.74 -2.59
C ARG A 14 -8.18 6.68 -1.83
N PHE A 15 -6.96 6.50 -2.29
CA PHE A 15 -5.85 5.87 -1.59
C PHE A 15 -4.85 6.94 -1.15
N SER A 16 -4.33 6.85 0.06
CA SER A 16 -3.24 7.72 0.51
C SER A 16 -2.27 7.03 1.43
N LEU A 17 -1.05 7.56 1.48
CA LEU A 17 0.04 7.12 2.32
C LEU A 17 0.62 8.32 3.05
N GLU A 18 0.81 8.19 4.36
CA GLU A 18 1.53 9.14 5.19
C GLU A 18 2.74 8.48 5.85
N ALA A 19 3.92 9.09 5.69
CA ALA A 19 5.16 8.68 6.35
C ALA A 19 5.81 9.89 7.02
N ILE A 20 6.35 9.68 8.22
CA ILE A 20 6.96 10.74 9.03
C ILE A 20 8.46 10.45 9.18
N ASP A 21 9.31 11.47 9.20
CA ASP A 21 10.74 11.27 9.48
C ASP A 21 11.04 10.87 10.93
N PHE A 22 12.23 10.30 11.16
CA PHE A 22 12.64 9.76 12.46
C PHE A 22 12.64 10.78 13.61
N ASN A 23 12.72 12.07 13.31
CA ASN A 23 12.65 13.15 14.31
C ASN A 23 11.27 13.81 14.37
N HIS A 24 10.25 13.22 13.72
CA HIS A 24 8.86 13.67 13.71
C HIS A 24 8.67 15.13 13.26
N SER A 25 9.58 15.64 12.43
CA SER A 25 9.61 17.03 11.97
C SER A 25 9.07 17.22 10.56
N LYS A 26 9.04 16.17 9.75
CA LYS A 26 8.61 16.20 8.34
C LYS A 26 7.68 15.04 8.05
N THR A 27 6.62 15.36 7.34
CA THR A 27 5.65 14.39 6.83
C THR A 27 5.69 14.40 5.32
N VAL A 28 5.69 13.20 4.73
CA VAL A 28 5.45 12.98 3.31
C VAL A 28 4.07 12.37 3.15
N VAL A 29 3.28 12.95 2.26
CA VAL A 29 1.93 12.49 1.93
C VAL A 29 1.86 12.19 0.44
N LEU A 30 1.39 10.99 0.11
CA LEU A 30 0.98 10.60 -1.23
C LEU A 30 -0.54 10.45 -1.27
N LEU A 31 -1.17 10.95 -2.31
CA LEU A 31 -2.61 10.81 -2.53
C LEU A 31 -2.87 10.42 -3.98
N LEU A 32 -3.60 9.33 -4.16
CA LEU A 32 -4.09 8.86 -5.46
C LEU A 32 -5.61 8.78 -5.40
N HIS A 33 -6.28 9.45 -6.33
CA HIS A 33 -7.73 9.37 -6.44
C HIS A 33 -8.16 8.02 -7.03
N ALA A 34 -9.30 7.47 -6.59
CA ALA A 34 -9.85 6.21 -7.10
C ALA A 34 -9.97 6.18 -8.63
N ARG A 35 -10.31 7.32 -9.25
CA ARG A 35 -10.39 7.49 -10.72
C ARG A 35 -9.05 7.32 -11.47
N GLY A 36 -7.92 7.31 -10.75
CA GLY A 36 -6.59 7.09 -11.33
C GLY A 36 -6.24 5.61 -11.48
N PHE A 37 -7.05 4.71 -10.93
CA PHE A 37 -6.86 3.27 -11.04
C PHE A 37 -7.79 2.69 -12.11
N TYR A 38 -7.34 1.62 -12.77
CA TYR A 38 -8.17 0.88 -13.72
C TYR A 38 -9.33 0.17 -13.01
N HIS A 39 -9.04 -0.43 -11.85
CA HIS A 39 -10.01 -0.97 -10.92
C HIS A 39 -9.71 -0.48 -9.50
N TYR A 40 -10.74 0.00 -8.80
CA TYR A 40 -10.64 0.42 -7.41
C TYR A 40 -11.92 0.05 -6.68
N LEU A 41 -11.80 -0.78 -5.65
CA LEU A 41 -12.92 -1.19 -4.81
C LEU A 41 -12.50 -1.08 -3.35
N CYS A 42 -13.25 -0.28 -2.59
CA CYS A 42 -13.06 -0.11 -1.16
C CYS A 42 -14.46 0.09 -0.55
N HIS A 43 -14.94 -0.90 0.20
CA HIS A 43 -16.25 -0.87 0.83
C HIS A 43 -16.22 -0.10 2.16
N ASP A 44 -15.25 -0.47 3.01
CA ASP A 44 -15.03 0.14 4.31
C ASP A 44 -13.71 0.89 4.30
N ASN A 45 -13.66 2.02 5.03
CA ASN A 45 -12.41 2.77 5.16
C ASN A 45 -11.40 1.95 5.99
N LEU A 46 -10.20 1.78 5.46
CA LEU A 46 -9.13 1.00 6.11
C LEU A 46 -7.95 1.90 6.45
N TYR A 47 -7.36 1.66 7.62
CA TYR A 47 -6.16 2.34 8.11
C TYR A 47 -5.14 1.29 8.51
N LEU A 48 -4.06 1.17 7.75
CA LEU A 48 -3.13 0.04 7.83
C LEU A 48 -1.69 0.52 7.94
N GLY A 49 -0.90 -0.20 8.73
CA GLY A 49 0.52 0.07 8.89
C GLY A 49 1.32 -0.82 7.97
N MET A 50 2.28 -0.27 7.25
CA MET A 50 3.17 -1.08 6.43
C MET A 50 4.61 -0.63 6.57
N ASP A 51 5.51 -1.61 6.63
CA ASP A 51 6.94 -1.39 6.52
C ASP A 51 7.29 -1.11 5.04
N LEU A 52 7.64 0.14 4.74
CA LEU A 52 8.04 0.62 3.43
C LEU A 52 9.26 -0.12 2.89
N HIS A 53 10.16 -0.60 3.76
CA HIS A 53 11.31 -1.37 3.32
C HIS A 53 10.88 -2.71 2.70
N THR A 54 10.00 -3.44 3.39
CA THR A 54 9.43 -4.71 2.94
C THR A 54 8.58 -4.51 1.68
N MET A 55 7.72 -3.48 1.67
CA MET A 55 6.93 -3.13 0.47
C MET A 55 7.84 -2.83 -0.72
N THR A 56 8.89 -2.04 -0.53
CA THR A 56 9.84 -1.70 -1.61
C THR A 56 10.55 -2.96 -2.14
N ASN A 57 10.90 -3.91 -1.28
CA ASN A 57 11.51 -5.16 -1.72
C ASN A 57 10.57 -5.98 -2.61
N VAL A 58 9.27 -6.02 -2.27
CA VAL A 58 8.24 -6.69 -3.09
C VAL A 58 8.02 -5.96 -4.42
N LEU A 59 7.95 -4.63 -4.39
CA LEU A 59 7.81 -3.80 -5.60
C LEU A 59 9.03 -3.87 -6.54
N ARG A 60 10.18 -4.41 -6.12
CA ARG A 60 11.30 -4.66 -7.06
C ARG A 60 11.06 -5.83 -8.00
N CYS A 61 10.02 -6.64 -7.76
CA CYS A 61 9.68 -7.78 -8.61
C CYS A 61 8.77 -7.42 -9.79
N VAL A 62 8.33 -6.15 -9.90
CA VAL A 62 7.43 -5.67 -10.96
C VAL A 62 8.21 -4.93 -12.05
N ASN A 63 7.91 -5.19 -13.31
CA ASN A 63 8.42 -4.38 -14.43
C ASN A 63 7.52 -3.17 -14.66
N ASN A 64 8.02 -2.18 -15.42
CA ASN A 64 7.30 -0.93 -15.65
C ASN A 64 5.95 -1.09 -16.36
N ASP A 65 5.80 -2.14 -17.18
CA ASP A 65 4.61 -2.39 -18.00
C ASP A 65 3.70 -3.49 -17.41
N ASP A 66 4.04 -4.00 -16.23
CA ASP A 66 3.25 -5.04 -15.56
C ASP A 66 2.03 -4.41 -14.88
N SER A 67 0.95 -5.18 -14.80
CA SER A 67 -0.18 -4.79 -13.98
C SER A 67 0.07 -5.16 -12.51
N THR A 68 -0.32 -4.27 -11.61
CA THR A 68 -0.24 -4.49 -10.16
C THR A 68 -1.63 -4.43 -9.56
N THR A 69 -1.99 -5.47 -8.83
CA THR A 69 -3.21 -5.53 -8.02
C THR A 69 -2.82 -5.64 -6.55
N THR A 70 -3.46 -4.83 -5.71
CA THR A 70 -3.30 -4.86 -4.25
C THR A 70 -4.63 -5.21 -3.61
N GLU A 71 -4.61 -6.21 -2.74
CA GLU A 71 -5.78 -6.68 -2.00
C GLU A 71 -5.45 -6.66 -0.52
N VAL A 72 -6.35 -6.10 0.29
CA VAL A 72 -6.23 -6.13 1.75
C VAL A 72 -7.29 -7.10 2.25
N ASP A 73 -6.88 -7.98 3.15
CA ASP A 73 -7.82 -8.90 3.81
C ASP A 73 -8.82 -8.14 4.69
N HIS A 74 -10.00 -8.75 4.89
CA HIS A 74 -11.10 -8.21 5.69
C HIS A 74 -10.69 -7.91 7.13
N HIS A 75 -9.72 -8.66 7.67
CA HIS A 75 -9.22 -8.46 9.03
C HIS A 75 -8.17 -7.34 9.13
N GLY A 76 -7.61 -6.89 8.00
CA GLY A 76 -6.61 -5.81 7.97
C GLY A 76 -5.24 -6.22 8.50
N ASP A 77 -4.95 -7.52 8.60
CA ASP A 77 -3.68 -8.05 9.11
C ASP A 77 -2.65 -8.31 8.01
N ILE A 78 -3.14 -8.52 6.78
CA ILE A 78 -2.30 -8.82 5.62
C ILE A 78 -2.70 -7.99 4.41
N VAL A 79 -1.70 -7.72 3.57
CA VAL A 79 -1.87 -7.19 2.23
C VAL A 79 -1.24 -8.15 1.23
N ALA A 80 -1.92 -8.38 0.12
CA ALA A 80 -1.45 -9.18 -1.00
C ALA A 80 -1.15 -8.28 -2.20
N PHE A 81 -0.02 -8.54 -2.85
CA PHE A 81 0.37 -7.95 -4.12
C PHE A 81 0.42 -9.03 -5.19
N THR A 82 -0.30 -8.80 -6.29
CA THR A 82 -0.25 -9.65 -7.47
C THR A 82 0.29 -8.83 -8.63
N PHE A 83 1.39 -9.30 -9.23
CA PHE A 83 2.00 -8.71 -10.42
C PHE A 83 1.78 -9.64 -11.61
N GLN A 84 1.24 -9.11 -12.70
CA GLN A 84 1.07 -9.86 -13.94
C GLN A 84 1.93 -9.24 -15.05
N ASP A 85 2.84 -10.07 -15.57
CA ASP A 85 3.71 -9.70 -16.68
C ASP A 85 2.90 -9.58 -17.97
N SER A 86 3.10 -8.47 -18.69
CA SER A 86 2.34 -8.15 -19.90
C SER A 86 2.74 -8.96 -21.13
N VAL A 87 3.87 -9.68 -21.10
CA VAL A 87 4.46 -10.37 -22.25
C VAL A 87 4.52 -11.89 -22.05
N LEU A 88 4.97 -12.32 -20.88
CA LEU A 88 5.24 -13.72 -20.53
C LEU A 88 4.07 -14.38 -19.79
N ASP A 89 3.01 -13.62 -19.49
CA ASP A 89 1.84 -14.04 -18.69
C ASP A 89 2.23 -14.68 -17.34
N LYS A 90 3.39 -14.27 -16.81
CA LYS A 90 3.87 -14.71 -15.52
C LYS A 90 3.11 -13.96 -14.44
N ILE A 91 2.57 -14.70 -13.47
CA ILE A 91 1.91 -14.15 -12.28
C ILE A 91 2.82 -14.35 -11.07
N SER A 92 3.12 -13.27 -10.35
CA SER A 92 3.84 -13.30 -9.08
C SER A 92 2.93 -12.80 -7.95
N HIS A 93 2.85 -13.55 -6.86
CA HIS A 93 1.97 -13.25 -5.74
C HIS A 93 2.77 -13.17 -4.43
N PHE A 94 2.59 -12.09 -3.69
CA PHE A 94 3.30 -11.80 -2.44
C PHE A 94 2.31 -11.41 -1.35
N VAL A 95 2.46 -11.98 -0.15
CA VAL A 95 1.64 -11.66 1.02
C VAL A 95 2.53 -11.09 2.10
N LEU A 96 2.15 -9.94 2.65
CA LEU A 96 2.88 -9.22 3.69
C LEU A 96 2.00 -9.08 4.92
N TRP A 97 2.62 -9.25 6.08
CA TRP A 97 2.01 -8.91 7.36
C TRP A 97 2.08 -7.40 7.58
N LEU A 98 0.95 -6.85 8.01
CA LEU A 98 0.81 -5.43 8.32
C LEU A 98 1.31 -5.15 9.73
N MET A 99 1.74 -3.91 9.94
CA MET A 99 2.15 -3.39 11.23
C MET A 99 0.94 -2.80 11.95
N ASP A 100 0.94 -2.90 13.27
CA ASP A 100 0.02 -2.14 14.10
C ASP A 100 0.25 -0.64 13.92
N VAL A 101 -0.84 0.12 13.76
CA VAL A 101 -0.81 1.58 13.73
C VAL A 101 -1.50 2.10 14.98
N GLU A 102 -0.85 3.01 15.69
CA GLU A 102 -1.55 3.82 16.68
C GLU A 102 -2.57 4.70 15.97
N ARG A 103 -3.84 4.27 15.94
CA ARG A 103 -4.96 5.16 15.61
C ARG A 103 -4.96 6.29 16.62
N LYS A 104 -4.50 7.48 16.21
CA LYS A 104 -4.78 8.69 16.99
C LYS A 104 -6.30 8.85 17.01
N PRO A 105 -6.94 8.83 18.19
CA PRO A 105 -8.36 9.17 18.28
C PRO A 105 -8.52 10.58 17.73
N ILE A 106 -9.51 10.75 16.86
CA ILE A 106 -9.96 12.07 16.41
C ILE A 106 -10.53 12.83 17.60
#